data_AF-A0A958IAN1-F1
#
_entry.id   AF-A0A958IAN1-F1
#
_cell.length_a   1.000
_cell.length_b   1.000
_cell.length_c   1.000
_cell.angle_alpha   90.00
_cell.angle_beta   90.00
_cell.angle_gamma   90.00
#
_symmetry.space_group_name_H-M   'P 1'
#
loop_
_entity.id
_entity.type
_entity.pdbx_description
1 polymer ?
#
loop_
_entity_poly.entity_id
_entity_poly.type
_entity_poly.pdbx_seq_one_letter_code
_entity_poly.pdbx_strand_id
1 'polypeptide(L)'
;MKQFVTLLFLTMVWLGAAHAQTVVQVPSDLPPSEGNLNNAIQDAITNGTLSNTVFELEPYGYYILTGTIIVPEGQHLEIVAPAPGSDQNSAPPQILWTASGGVTTDFNFEVYGSIKLKNVWLRYATTAGTQVGSSLQIQNNPDPNVQERAEFEGVIFDYSPTPSNASGSVGVTADRFVGIFKNCYFRNCIDNHLRYYGRAVSFPFDAVGWHSDSLYFENCTFANMGYVHMQEGNMYTDNVYYNHCTFMNVVQFTLQSGWWYKMAVTNSVFVNTFMYGEIPAQTTNGEMNGGTVRIDSVAAFPFTPPFTDQDRRILFANNNYYIESWLENWMHDNPYSVFLRSQRRDDEVPIPMPMLSPGTQAFFDSQDFPFMNAANLYDDVDPVFSVSPTNQDSLMAFMHCKWDDNCDHNWAYAPDEGWFQTWPLSEDLSYSSTTLQTAAMGGFPLGDLYHWWPSRYADWSAQASAEKTRIMTWLETGNDPLGISEVPGGNIPA
;
A
#
# COMPACT_ATOMS: atom_id res chain seq x y z
N MET A 1 -6.52 59.63 -12.77
CA MET A 1 -6.99 58.82 -13.91
C MET A 1 -6.15 57.57 -14.19
N LYS A 2 -4.80 57.62 -14.20
CA LYS A 2 -3.98 56.40 -14.43
C LYS A 2 -4.14 55.31 -13.36
N GLN A 3 -4.32 55.66 -12.09
CA GLN A 3 -4.49 54.68 -11.00
C GLN A 3 -5.87 54.00 -10.97
N PHE A 4 -6.89 54.58 -11.60
CA PHE A 4 -8.23 53.97 -11.67
C PHE A 4 -8.34 52.92 -12.79
N VAL A 5 -7.53 53.06 -13.85
CA VAL A 5 -7.46 52.09 -14.96
C VAL A 5 -6.62 50.86 -14.56
N THR A 6 -5.58 51.03 -13.74
CA THR A 6 -4.77 49.91 -13.23
C THR A 6 -5.54 49.03 -12.24
N LEU A 7 -6.43 49.61 -11.42
CA LEU A 7 -7.27 48.85 -10.49
C LEU A 7 -8.36 48.03 -11.22
N LEU A 8 -8.85 48.53 -12.36
CA LEU A 8 -9.82 47.81 -13.20
C LEU A 8 -9.19 46.62 -13.96
N PHE A 9 -7.91 46.75 -14.35
CA PHE A 9 -7.16 45.64 -14.97
C PHE A 9 -6.75 44.57 -13.95
N LEU A 10 -6.46 44.94 -12.69
CA LEU A 10 -6.16 43.98 -11.61
C LEU A 10 -7.39 43.23 -11.09
N THR A 11 -8.61 43.78 -11.27
CA THR A 11 -9.86 43.09 -10.92
C THR A 11 -10.42 42.20 -12.05
N MET A 12 -10.04 42.43 -13.31
CA MET A 12 -10.41 41.53 -14.42
C MET A 12 -9.54 40.27 -14.54
N VAL A 13 -8.34 40.24 -13.95
CA VAL A 13 -7.45 39.06 -13.96
C VAL A 13 -7.76 38.07 -12.83
N TRP A 14 -8.69 38.41 -11.93
CA TRP A 14 -9.13 37.57 -10.80
C TRP A 14 -10.57 37.06 -10.93
N LEU A 15 -11.17 37.18 -12.12
CA LEU A 15 -12.33 36.39 -12.52
C LEU A 15 -11.87 35.12 -13.23
N GLY A 16 -10.95 34.37 -12.61
CA GLY A 16 -10.89 32.94 -12.87
C GLY A 16 -12.24 32.41 -12.43
N ALA A 17 -13.09 32.04 -13.38
CA ALA A 17 -14.37 31.45 -13.06
C ALA A 17 -14.11 30.24 -12.16
N ALA A 18 -14.44 30.38 -10.88
CA ALA A 18 -14.67 29.24 -10.02
C ALA A 18 -15.91 28.54 -10.59
N HIS A 19 -15.70 27.74 -11.63
CA HIS A 19 -16.71 26.84 -12.12
C HIS A 19 -16.96 25.86 -10.98
N ALA A 20 -18.15 25.92 -10.41
CA ALA A 20 -18.59 24.90 -9.47
C ALA A 20 -18.46 23.54 -10.18
N GLN A 21 -17.81 22.57 -9.51
CA GLN A 21 -17.78 21.20 -10.02
C GLN A 21 -19.22 20.71 -10.22
N THR A 22 -19.44 20.00 -11.32
CA THR A 22 -20.72 19.34 -11.59
C THR A 22 -20.71 18.02 -10.84
N VAL A 23 -21.71 17.78 -10.01
CA VAL A 23 -21.88 16.48 -9.33
C VAL A 23 -22.86 15.64 -10.14
N VAL A 24 -22.43 14.44 -10.53
CA VAL A 24 -23.25 13.44 -11.20
C VAL A 24 -23.50 12.31 -10.20
N GLN A 25 -24.75 12.13 -9.80
CA GLN A 25 -25.18 10.96 -9.04
C GLN A 25 -25.20 9.76 -9.99
N VAL A 26 -24.34 8.77 -9.74
CA VAL A 26 -24.30 7.55 -10.56
C VAL A 26 -25.20 6.51 -9.88
N PRO A 27 -26.30 6.09 -10.51
CA PRO A 27 -27.15 5.06 -9.94
C PRO A 27 -26.41 3.73 -9.84
N SER A 28 -26.60 3.02 -8.74
CA SER A 28 -26.14 1.63 -8.62
C SER A 28 -26.67 0.79 -9.78
N ASP A 29 -25.85 -0.15 -10.25
CA ASP A 29 -26.28 -1.19 -11.16
C ASP A 29 -27.25 -2.14 -10.45
N LEU A 30 -28.28 -2.58 -11.17
CA LEU A 30 -29.29 -3.51 -10.71
C LEU A 30 -29.54 -4.54 -11.81
N PRO A 31 -29.39 -5.86 -11.53
CA PRO A 31 -29.60 -6.87 -12.54
C PRO A 31 -30.95 -6.71 -13.25
N PRO A 32 -31.00 -6.78 -14.60
CA PRO A 32 -29.91 -7.16 -15.50
C PRO A 32 -29.06 -5.99 -16.04
N SER A 33 -29.24 -4.76 -15.56
CA SER A 33 -28.49 -3.58 -16.01
C SER A 33 -27.10 -3.52 -15.38
N GLU A 34 -26.10 -3.20 -16.19
CA GLU A 34 -24.69 -3.05 -15.79
C GLU A 34 -24.05 -1.85 -16.50
N GLY A 35 -22.95 -1.33 -15.97
CA GLY A 35 -22.12 -0.32 -16.65
C GLY A 35 -22.57 1.12 -16.45
N ASN A 36 -23.41 1.42 -15.45
CA ASN A 36 -23.83 2.80 -15.19
C ASN A 36 -22.63 3.74 -14.97
N LEU A 37 -21.60 3.29 -14.24
CA LEU A 37 -20.37 4.06 -14.02
C LEU A 37 -19.58 4.27 -15.32
N ASN A 38 -19.42 3.22 -16.14
CA ASN A 38 -18.77 3.32 -17.45
C ASN A 38 -19.46 4.37 -18.33
N ASN A 39 -20.80 4.31 -18.42
CA ASN A 39 -21.59 5.21 -19.26
C ASN A 39 -21.49 6.65 -18.77
N ALA A 40 -21.65 6.91 -17.46
CA ALA A 40 -21.58 8.25 -16.90
C ALA A 40 -20.21 8.92 -17.16
N ILE A 41 -19.13 8.17 -16.97
CA ILE A 41 -17.76 8.69 -17.21
C ILE A 41 -17.53 8.90 -18.70
N GLN A 42 -17.95 7.96 -19.55
CA GLN A 42 -17.80 8.09 -21.00
C GLN A 42 -18.57 9.30 -21.55
N ASP A 43 -19.77 9.57 -21.04
CA ASP A 43 -20.55 10.75 -21.41
C ASP A 43 -19.82 12.04 -21.02
N ALA A 44 -19.22 12.09 -19.82
CA ALA A 44 -18.45 13.25 -19.39
C ALA A 44 -17.18 13.47 -20.23
N ILE A 45 -16.51 12.39 -20.67
CA ILE A 45 -15.38 12.43 -21.60
C ILE A 45 -15.83 12.99 -22.95
N THR A 46 -16.90 12.43 -23.52
CA THR A 46 -17.44 12.85 -24.83
C THR A 46 -17.86 14.32 -24.82
N ASN A 47 -18.39 14.81 -23.70
CA ASN A 47 -18.78 16.20 -23.53
C ASN A 47 -17.61 17.14 -23.16
N GLY A 48 -16.39 16.62 -22.94
CA GLY A 48 -15.23 17.42 -22.53
C GLY A 48 -15.38 18.02 -21.12
N THR A 49 -16.12 17.34 -20.24
CA THR A 49 -16.48 17.83 -18.90
C THR A 49 -15.87 17.01 -17.76
N LEU A 50 -15.11 15.96 -18.06
CA LEU A 50 -14.59 15.01 -17.06
C LEU A 50 -13.88 15.71 -15.89
N SER A 51 -12.90 16.57 -16.17
CA SER A 51 -12.12 17.27 -15.13
C SER A 51 -12.93 18.24 -14.26
N ASN A 52 -14.16 18.57 -14.66
CA ASN A 52 -15.08 19.42 -13.90
C ASN A 52 -16.24 18.62 -13.29
N THR A 53 -16.20 17.29 -13.36
CA THR A 53 -17.27 16.40 -12.93
C THR A 53 -16.82 15.51 -11.77
N VAL A 54 -17.63 15.47 -10.71
CA VAL A 54 -17.49 14.54 -9.59
C VAL A 54 -18.58 13.48 -9.72
N PHE A 55 -18.19 12.22 -9.78
CA PHE A 55 -19.12 11.09 -9.80
C PHE A 55 -19.37 10.63 -8.37
N GLU A 56 -20.57 10.91 -7.87
CA GLU A 56 -20.98 10.50 -6.53
C GLU A 56 -21.72 9.17 -6.58
N LEU A 57 -21.22 8.21 -5.80
CA LEU A 57 -21.74 6.86 -5.69
C LEU A 57 -22.60 6.71 -4.44
N GLU A 58 -23.70 5.98 -4.55
CA GLU A 58 -24.62 5.70 -3.44
C GLU A 58 -23.99 4.67 -2.47
N PRO A 59 -24.07 4.88 -1.15
CA PRO A 59 -23.67 3.87 -0.16
C PRO A 59 -24.34 2.52 -0.43
N TYR A 60 -23.59 1.43 -0.18
CA TYR A 60 -24.03 0.06 -0.43
C TYR A 60 -24.44 -0.23 -1.90
N GLY A 61 -24.01 0.63 -2.84
CA GLY A 61 -24.22 0.43 -4.28
C GLY A 61 -23.23 -0.57 -4.89
N TYR A 62 -23.64 -1.15 -6.02
CA TYR A 62 -22.81 -1.97 -6.92
C TYR A 62 -22.57 -1.22 -8.23
N TYR A 63 -21.32 -1.15 -8.65
CA TYR A 63 -20.89 -0.48 -9.88
C TYR A 63 -20.09 -1.47 -10.72
N ILE A 64 -20.81 -2.12 -11.63
CA ILE A 64 -20.36 -3.25 -12.43
C ILE A 64 -19.68 -2.72 -13.68
N LEU A 65 -18.37 -2.89 -13.76
CA LEU A 65 -17.56 -2.51 -14.89
C LEU A 65 -17.82 -3.44 -16.07
N THR A 66 -18.25 -2.86 -17.18
CA THR A 66 -18.47 -3.55 -18.47
C THR A 66 -17.33 -3.32 -19.46
N GLY A 67 -16.28 -2.63 -19.02
CA GLY A 67 -15.04 -2.37 -19.75
C GLY A 67 -14.10 -1.48 -18.93
N THR A 68 -12.85 -1.36 -19.38
CA THR A 68 -11.87 -0.43 -18.80
C THR A 68 -12.37 1.01 -18.91
N ILE A 69 -12.25 1.77 -17.82
CA ILE A 69 -12.45 3.21 -17.83
C ILE A 69 -11.13 3.88 -18.19
N ILE A 70 -11.06 4.53 -19.36
CA ILE A 70 -9.86 5.22 -19.82
C ILE A 70 -9.97 6.70 -19.44
N VAL A 71 -9.04 7.19 -18.61
CA VAL A 71 -8.92 8.62 -18.28
C VAL A 71 -7.97 9.26 -19.28
N PRO A 72 -8.44 10.19 -20.14
CA PRO A 72 -7.59 10.79 -21.17
C PRO A 72 -6.44 11.63 -20.61
N GLU A 73 -5.42 11.83 -21.44
CA GLU A 73 -4.30 12.71 -21.14
C GLU A 73 -4.76 14.12 -20.73
N GLY A 74 -4.19 14.65 -19.65
CA GLY A 74 -4.51 15.98 -19.13
C GLY A 74 -5.90 16.13 -18.49
N GLN A 75 -6.69 15.04 -18.39
CA GLN A 75 -7.98 15.06 -17.69
C GLN A 75 -7.89 14.45 -16.28
N HIS A 76 -8.87 14.77 -15.44
CA HIS A 76 -8.96 14.28 -14.06
C HIS A 76 -10.28 13.55 -13.85
N LEU A 77 -10.22 12.31 -13.35
CA LEU A 77 -11.39 11.55 -12.91
C LEU A 77 -11.53 11.62 -11.38
N GLU A 78 -12.66 12.11 -10.89
CA GLU A 78 -12.98 12.13 -9.46
C GLU A 78 -14.24 11.29 -9.16
N ILE A 79 -14.07 10.21 -8.40
CA ILE A 79 -15.15 9.33 -7.94
C ILE A 79 -15.17 9.36 -6.41
N VAL A 80 -16.34 9.64 -5.84
CA VAL A 80 -16.50 9.78 -4.39
C VAL A 80 -17.75 9.07 -3.89
N ALA A 81 -17.72 8.68 -2.62
CA ALA A 81 -18.90 8.28 -1.88
C ALA A 81 -18.87 8.93 -0.47
N PRO A 82 -20.02 8.97 0.23
CA PRO A 82 -20.03 9.30 1.65
C PRO A 82 -19.09 8.41 2.46
N ALA A 83 -18.51 8.94 3.55
CA ALA A 83 -17.71 8.12 4.45
C ALA A 83 -18.57 6.99 5.05
N PRO A 84 -18.05 5.76 5.13
CA PRO A 84 -18.85 4.65 5.62
C PRO A 84 -19.17 4.81 7.11
N GLY A 85 -20.36 4.35 7.49
CA GLY A 85 -20.82 4.33 8.88
C GLY A 85 -20.53 3.00 9.55
N SER A 86 -21.36 2.63 10.53
CA SER A 86 -21.20 1.37 11.31
C SER A 86 -22.26 0.32 11.00
N ASP A 87 -23.06 0.52 9.94
CA ASP A 87 -24.13 -0.37 9.53
C ASP A 87 -24.10 -0.69 8.03
N GLN A 88 -24.74 -1.79 7.64
CA GLN A 88 -24.72 -2.32 6.28
C GLN A 88 -25.15 -1.32 5.20
N ASN A 89 -26.12 -0.44 5.48
CA ASN A 89 -26.60 0.54 4.48
C ASN A 89 -25.61 1.68 4.25
N SER A 90 -24.62 1.80 5.14
CA SER A 90 -23.54 2.77 5.05
C SER A 90 -22.24 2.16 4.49
N ALA A 91 -22.28 0.93 3.99
CA ALA A 91 -21.11 0.29 3.38
C ALA A 91 -20.55 1.14 2.23
N PRO A 92 -19.22 1.14 2.01
CA PRO A 92 -18.65 1.79 0.84
C PRO A 92 -19.18 1.09 -0.43
N PRO A 93 -19.56 1.85 -1.48
CA PRO A 93 -19.99 1.27 -2.74
C PRO A 93 -18.88 0.44 -3.37
N GLN A 94 -19.26 -0.67 -3.99
CA GLN A 94 -18.32 -1.60 -4.60
C GLN A 94 -18.22 -1.38 -6.11
N ILE A 95 -17.00 -1.20 -6.59
CA ILE A 95 -16.64 -1.20 -8.01
C ILE A 95 -15.99 -2.54 -8.32
N LEU A 96 -16.55 -3.30 -9.26
CA LEU A 96 -16.14 -4.67 -9.58
C LEU A 96 -16.47 -5.03 -11.02
N TRP A 97 -15.99 -6.16 -11.53
CA TRP A 97 -16.21 -6.58 -12.91
C TRP A 97 -17.57 -7.24 -13.14
N THR A 98 -18.08 -7.12 -14.36
CA THR A 98 -19.17 -7.99 -14.83
C THR A 98 -18.75 -9.47 -14.81
N ALA A 99 -19.71 -10.36 -14.57
CA ALA A 99 -19.55 -11.79 -14.81
C ALA A 99 -19.74 -12.18 -16.29
N SER A 100 -20.20 -11.23 -17.12
CA SER A 100 -20.40 -11.44 -18.55
C SER A 100 -19.06 -11.61 -19.28
N GLY A 101 -18.99 -12.60 -20.17
CA GLY A 101 -17.80 -12.81 -21.00
C GLY A 101 -17.65 -11.76 -22.10
N GLY A 102 -16.44 -11.64 -22.67
CA GLY A 102 -16.14 -10.77 -23.81
C GLY A 102 -15.71 -9.35 -23.44
N VAL A 103 -15.52 -9.07 -22.14
CA VAL A 103 -14.94 -7.81 -21.65
C VAL A 103 -13.44 -8.00 -21.42
N THR A 104 -12.63 -7.05 -21.88
CA THR A 104 -11.22 -6.97 -21.51
C THR A 104 -11.12 -6.44 -20.09
N THR A 105 -10.52 -7.21 -19.20
CA THR A 105 -10.40 -6.90 -17.77
C THR A 105 -8.95 -6.65 -17.35
N ASP A 106 -8.08 -6.22 -18.27
CA ASP A 106 -6.68 -5.93 -17.92
C ASP A 106 -6.60 -4.80 -16.88
N PHE A 107 -7.39 -3.74 -17.08
CA PHE A 107 -7.40 -2.57 -16.20
C PHE A 107 -8.81 -2.16 -15.79
N ASN A 108 -9.05 -1.98 -14.48
CA ASN A 108 -10.28 -1.32 -14.01
C ASN A 108 -10.32 0.11 -14.52
N PHE A 109 -9.19 0.80 -14.36
CA PHE A 109 -8.94 2.14 -14.87
C PHE A 109 -7.58 2.16 -15.55
N GLU A 110 -7.54 2.75 -16.74
CA GLU A 110 -6.30 3.09 -17.44
C GLU A 110 -6.17 4.61 -17.49
N VAL A 111 -5.18 5.15 -16.79
CA VAL A 111 -5.12 6.57 -16.44
C VAL A 111 -3.94 7.24 -17.12
N TYR A 112 -4.18 7.99 -18.19
CA TYR A 112 -3.20 8.88 -18.83
C TYR A 112 -3.20 10.31 -18.26
N GLY A 113 -4.13 10.58 -17.36
CA GLY A 113 -4.27 11.85 -16.66
C GLY A 113 -4.07 11.68 -15.16
N SER A 114 -5.09 12.03 -14.37
CA SER A 114 -5.08 11.83 -12.92
C SER A 114 -6.40 11.24 -12.43
N ILE A 115 -6.35 10.57 -11.29
CA ILE A 115 -7.51 9.92 -10.69
C ILE A 115 -7.58 10.22 -9.20
N LYS A 116 -8.80 10.41 -8.70
CA LYS A 116 -9.12 10.47 -7.28
C LYS A 116 -10.28 9.54 -6.97
N LEU A 117 -10.06 8.59 -6.06
CA LEU A 117 -11.13 7.75 -5.52
C LEU A 117 -11.26 8.01 -4.01
N LYS A 118 -12.50 8.16 -3.53
CA LYS A 118 -12.77 8.41 -2.12
C LYS A 118 -13.92 7.55 -1.59
N ASN A 119 -13.67 6.84 -0.50
CA ASN A 119 -14.64 6.00 0.23
C ASN A 119 -15.31 4.91 -0.62
N VAL A 120 -14.54 4.29 -1.53
CA VAL A 120 -15.05 3.22 -2.41
C VAL A 120 -14.34 1.90 -2.13
N TRP A 121 -15.00 0.80 -2.45
CA TRP A 121 -14.44 -0.55 -2.41
C TRP A 121 -14.13 -1.01 -3.84
N LEU A 122 -12.86 -0.95 -4.25
CA LEU A 122 -12.41 -1.50 -5.51
C LEU A 122 -12.09 -2.98 -5.33
N ARG A 123 -12.97 -3.85 -5.85
CA ARG A 123 -12.82 -5.30 -5.74
C ARG A 123 -12.43 -5.92 -7.08
N TYR A 124 -11.32 -6.64 -7.08
CA TYR A 124 -10.74 -7.26 -8.27
C TYR A 124 -11.37 -8.63 -8.51
N ALA A 125 -12.68 -8.63 -8.70
CA ALA A 125 -13.49 -9.82 -8.87
C ALA A 125 -14.69 -9.54 -9.78
N THR A 126 -15.32 -10.59 -10.28
CA THR A 126 -16.58 -10.47 -10.99
C THR A 126 -17.77 -10.43 -10.03
N THR A 127 -18.94 -10.04 -10.55
CA THR A 127 -20.26 -10.26 -9.93
C THR A 127 -20.66 -11.73 -9.85
N ALA A 128 -19.78 -12.68 -10.20
CA ALA A 128 -19.86 -14.13 -9.91
C ALA A 128 -18.90 -14.59 -8.79
N GLY A 129 -18.01 -13.71 -8.33
CA GLY A 129 -17.15 -13.92 -7.15
C GLY A 129 -15.77 -14.43 -7.52
N THR A 130 -15.58 -14.71 -8.81
CA THR A 130 -14.31 -15.10 -9.40
C THR A 130 -13.33 -13.95 -9.33
N GLN A 131 -12.14 -14.21 -8.80
CA GLN A 131 -11.04 -13.27 -8.78
C GLN A 131 -10.61 -12.90 -10.22
N VAL A 132 -10.24 -11.64 -10.45
CA VAL A 132 -9.83 -11.14 -11.77
C VAL A 132 -8.47 -10.46 -11.65
N GLY A 133 -7.50 -10.90 -12.45
CA GLY A 133 -6.20 -10.25 -12.58
C GLY A 133 -6.28 -8.93 -13.33
N SER A 134 -6.66 -7.87 -12.62
CA SER A 134 -6.70 -6.50 -13.14
C SER A 134 -5.78 -5.59 -12.33
N SER A 135 -5.40 -4.45 -12.91
CA SER A 135 -4.81 -3.34 -12.15
C SER A 135 -5.58 -2.04 -12.36
N LEU A 136 -5.41 -1.10 -11.42
CA LEU A 136 -5.60 0.31 -11.69
C LEU A 136 -4.27 0.82 -12.25
N GLN A 137 -4.21 1.06 -13.56
CA GLN A 137 -2.96 1.37 -14.24
C GLN A 137 -2.78 2.87 -14.42
N ILE A 138 -1.71 3.42 -13.86
CA ILE A 138 -1.25 4.78 -14.12
C ILE A 138 -0.25 4.74 -15.28
N GLN A 139 -0.57 5.45 -16.35
CA GLN A 139 0.19 5.50 -17.58
C GLN A 139 0.97 6.82 -17.70
N ASN A 140 2.17 6.75 -18.25
CA ASN A 140 3.03 7.90 -18.46
C ASN A 140 2.36 8.95 -19.35
N ASN A 141 2.41 10.20 -18.93
CA ASN A 141 2.20 11.35 -19.78
C ASN A 141 3.49 11.62 -20.58
N PRO A 142 3.41 11.77 -21.91
CA PRO A 142 4.60 12.04 -22.72
C PRO A 142 5.23 13.41 -22.46
N ASP A 143 4.53 14.36 -21.83
CA ASP A 143 5.10 15.63 -21.38
C ASP A 143 5.89 15.43 -20.07
N PRO A 144 7.23 15.57 -20.08
CA PRO A 144 8.06 15.37 -18.89
C PRO A 144 7.86 16.42 -17.79
N ASN A 145 7.01 17.43 -18.03
CA ASN A 145 6.67 18.45 -17.04
C ASN A 145 5.34 18.18 -16.32
N VAL A 146 4.62 17.13 -16.71
CA VAL A 146 3.34 16.74 -16.10
C VAL A 146 3.59 15.63 -15.09
N GLN A 147 2.91 15.70 -13.95
CA GLN A 147 2.88 14.62 -12.96
C GLN A 147 1.61 13.80 -13.11
N GLU A 148 1.75 12.49 -13.18
CA GLU A 148 0.62 11.56 -13.08
C GLU A 148 0.24 11.41 -11.62
N ARG A 149 -0.97 11.84 -11.27
CA ARG A 149 -1.40 11.87 -9.87
C ARG A 149 -2.53 10.89 -9.60
N ALA A 150 -2.35 10.05 -8.60
CA ALA A 150 -3.39 9.16 -8.09
C ALA A 150 -3.62 9.42 -6.60
N GLU A 151 -4.85 9.77 -6.24
CA GLU A 151 -5.26 10.04 -4.86
C GLU A 151 -6.33 9.06 -4.41
N PHE A 152 -6.07 8.41 -3.29
CA PHE A 152 -6.97 7.43 -2.70
C PHE A 152 -7.18 7.79 -1.23
N GLU A 153 -8.45 7.97 -0.84
CA GLU A 153 -8.83 8.27 0.55
C GLU A 153 -9.96 7.35 0.99
N GLY A 154 -9.79 6.54 2.03
CA GLY A 154 -10.87 5.64 2.48
C GLY A 154 -11.15 4.50 1.49
N VAL A 155 -10.19 4.15 0.62
CA VAL A 155 -10.40 3.15 -0.43
C VAL A 155 -10.01 1.77 0.07
N ILE A 156 -10.88 0.79 -0.17
CA ILE A 156 -10.56 -0.63 0.03
C ILE A 156 -10.16 -1.22 -1.31
N PHE A 157 -8.91 -1.67 -1.42
CA PHE A 157 -8.42 -2.47 -2.55
C PHE A 157 -8.50 -3.93 -2.13
N ASP A 158 -9.41 -4.69 -2.71
CA ASP A 158 -9.72 -6.05 -2.23
C ASP A 158 -9.56 -7.11 -3.31
N TYR A 159 -8.97 -8.24 -2.90
CA TYR A 159 -8.99 -9.47 -3.68
C TYR A 159 -8.22 -9.39 -5.02
N SER A 160 -7.21 -8.52 -5.10
CA SER A 160 -6.35 -8.34 -6.27
C SER A 160 -5.27 -9.43 -6.37
N PRO A 161 -5.27 -10.27 -7.43
CA PRO A 161 -4.20 -11.23 -7.71
C PRO A 161 -3.13 -10.62 -8.63
N THR A 162 -2.33 -11.45 -9.29
CA THR A 162 -1.47 -11.02 -10.40
C THR A 162 -2.31 -10.53 -11.58
N PRO A 163 -2.17 -9.27 -12.03
CA PRO A 163 -2.73 -8.82 -13.31
C PRO A 163 -1.93 -9.35 -14.50
N SER A 164 -2.47 -9.21 -15.71
CA SER A 164 -1.79 -9.67 -16.94
C SER A 164 -0.41 -9.04 -17.18
N ASN A 165 -0.21 -7.79 -16.75
CA ASN A 165 1.09 -7.10 -16.77
C ASN A 165 1.96 -7.37 -15.53
N ALA A 166 1.48 -8.21 -14.61
CA ALA A 166 2.17 -8.59 -13.37
C ALA A 166 2.60 -7.39 -12.47
N SER A 167 1.83 -6.29 -12.51
CA SER A 167 1.92 -5.19 -11.56
C SER A 167 1.12 -5.47 -10.26
N GLY A 168 0.86 -4.44 -9.45
CA GLY A 168 0.01 -4.55 -8.26
C GLY A 168 -1.44 -4.14 -8.50
N SER A 169 -2.22 -4.06 -7.42
CA SER A 169 -3.55 -3.44 -7.41
C SER A 169 -3.51 -2.06 -8.06
N VAL A 170 -2.47 -1.28 -7.76
CA VAL A 170 -2.10 -0.10 -8.53
C VAL A 170 -0.80 -0.38 -9.29
N GLY A 171 -0.89 -0.39 -10.62
CA GLY A 171 0.24 -0.52 -11.52
C GLY A 171 0.74 0.83 -11.99
N VAL A 172 2.06 1.00 -12.08
CA VAL A 172 2.67 2.28 -12.49
C VAL A 172 3.63 2.08 -13.66
N THR A 173 3.42 2.85 -14.72
CA THR A 173 4.30 2.96 -15.89
C THR A 173 4.45 4.43 -16.24
N ALA A 174 5.04 5.21 -15.32
CA ALA A 174 5.14 6.67 -15.42
C ALA A 174 6.40 7.22 -14.72
N ASP A 175 7.03 8.23 -15.33
CA ASP A 175 8.28 8.88 -14.89
C ASP A 175 8.09 9.98 -13.85
N ARG A 176 6.85 10.42 -13.62
CA ARG A 176 6.53 11.55 -12.73
C ARG A 176 5.36 11.24 -11.82
N PHE A 177 5.20 9.96 -11.48
CA PHE A 177 4.10 9.47 -10.68
C PHE A 177 4.12 10.00 -9.23
N VAL A 178 2.96 10.48 -8.78
CA VAL A 178 2.66 10.88 -7.41
C VAL A 178 1.46 10.09 -6.90
N GLY A 179 1.72 9.08 -6.05
CA GLY A 179 0.70 8.27 -5.40
C GLY A 179 0.44 8.73 -3.96
N ILE A 180 -0.82 9.03 -3.63
CA ILE A 180 -1.23 9.44 -2.28
C ILE A 180 -2.35 8.54 -1.80
N PHE A 181 -2.11 7.84 -0.71
CA PHE A 181 -2.99 6.88 -0.08
C PHE A 181 -3.20 7.30 1.36
N LYS A 182 -4.44 7.60 1.72
CA LYS A 182 -4.82 7.97 3.07
C LYS A 182 -5.97 7.10 3.52
N ASN A 183 -5.94 6.59 4.74
CA ASN A 183 -7.06 5.84 5.29
C ASN A 183 -7.45 4.66 4.37
N CYS A 184 -6.50 4.06 3.64
CA CYS A 184 -6.78 3.00 2.66
C CYS A 184 -6.55 1.62 3.26
N TYR A 185 -7.25 0.62 2.76
CA TYR A 185 -7.07 -0.76 3.18
C TYR A 185 -6.83 -1.67 1.97
N PHE A 186 -5.62 -2.22 1.87
CA PHE A 186 -5.29 -3.30 0.94
C PHE A 186 -5.59 -4.63 1.62
N ARG A 187 -6.74 -5.19 1.28
CA ARG A 187 -7.31 -6.40 1.88
C ARG A 187 -7.20 -7.55 0.90
N ASN A 188 -6.70 -8.70 1.33
CA ASN A 188 -6.65 -9.91 0.50
C ASN A 188 -6.06 -9.69 -0.91
N CYS A 189 -5.03 -8.85 -1.05
CA CYS A 189 -4.32 -8.73 -2.32
C CYS A 189 -3.45 -9.98 -2.48
N ILE A 190 -4.07 -11.10 -2.84
CA ILE A 190 -3.50 -12.45 -2.84
C ILE A 190 -3.53 -13.07 -4.21
N ASP A 191 -2.52 -13.88 -4.51
CA ASP A 191 -2.50 -14.76 -5.67
C ASP A 191 -2.47 -16.24 -5.23
N ASN A 192 -3.27 -17.08 -5.88
CA ASN A 192 -3.35 -18.51 -5.56
C ASN A 192 -2.16 -19.29 -6.10
N HIS A 193 -1.52 -18.77 -7.15
CA HIS A 193 -0.45 -19.43 -7.90
C HIS A 193 0.95 -18.90 -7.56
N LEU A 194 1.13 -17.58 -7.49
CA LEU A 194 2.44 -16.97 -7.33
C LEU A 194 2.63 -16.44 -5.92
N ARG A 195 3.74 -16.84 -5.28
CA ARG A 195 4.01 -16.62 -3.85
C ARG A 195 4.04 -15.15 -3.43
N TYR A 196 4.44 -14.27 -4.34
CA TYR A 196 4.75 -12.86 -4.06
C TYR A 196 3.93 -11.88 -4.90
N TYR A 197 2.84 -12.37 -5.49
CA TYR A 197 1.88 -11.54 -6.20
C TYR A 197 0.58 -11.39 -5.42
N GLY A 198 -0.27 -10.49 -5.93
CA GLY A 198 -1.17 -9.73 -5.09
C GLY A 198 -0.34 -8.67 -4.35
N ARG A 199 -0.17 -7.52 -5.00
CA ARG A 199 0.72 -6.45 -4.53
C ARG A 199 -0.06 -5.16 -4.37
N ALA A 200 0.35 -4.25 -3.48
CA ALA A 200 -0.35 -2.97 -3.36
C ALA A 200 0.03 -2.04 -4.52
N VAL A 201 1.30 -1.65 -4.61
CA VAL A 201 1.82 -0.77 -5.67
C VAL A 201 3.08 -1.39 -6.28
N SER A 202 3.11 -1.54 -7.60
CA SER A 202 4.35 -1.93 -8.27
C SER A 202 4.40 -1.49 -9.73
N PHE A 203 5.60 -1.46 -10.27
CA PHE A 203 5.80 -1.48 -11.70
C PHE A 203 5.41 -2.86 -12.28
N PRO A 204 5.07 -2.95 -13.58
CA PRO A 204 5.02 -4.23 -14.29
C PRO A 204 6.38 -4.96 -14.28
N PHE A 205 6.37 -6.29 -14.35
CA PHE A 205 7.58 -7.12 -14.16
C PHE A 205 8.68 -6.91 -15.23
N ASP A 206 8.29 -6.51 -16.44
CA ASP A 206 9.19 -6.31 -17.58
C ASP A 206 9.40 -4.83 -17.92
N ALA A 207 8.83 -3.93 -17.12
CA ALA A 207 9.03 -2.52 -17.29
C ALA A 207 10.48 -2.13 -16.94
N VAL A 208 10.98 -1.07 -17.58
CA VAL A 208 12.34 -0.58 -17.38
C VAL A 208 12.37 0.94 -17.47
N GLY A 209 13.23 1.55 -16.67
CA GLY A 209 13.58 2.97 -16.76
C GLY A 209 12.54 3.95 -16.21
N TRP A 210 11.45 3.48 -15.59
CA TRP A 210 10.49 4.34 -14.91
C TRP A 210 10.99 4.80 -13.54
N HIS A 211 10.76 6.07 -13.24
CA HIS A 211 11.07 6.65 -11.94
C HIS A 211 9.84 7.35 -11.37
N SER A 212 9.44 7.09 -10.14
CA SER A 212 8.28 7.79 -9.55
C SER A 212 8.74 8.94 -8.64
N ASP A 213 8.05 10.08 -8.69
CA ASP A 213 8.37 11.25 -7.87
C ASP A 213 8.10 10.94 -6.38
N SER A 214 6.93 10.37 -6.07
CA SER A 214 6.59 10.05 -4.67
C SER A 214 5.48 9.02 -4.48
N LEU A 215 5.56 8.31 -3.35
CA LEU A 215 4.55 7.39 -2.86
C LEU A 215 4.31 7.63 -1.37
N TYR A 216 3.07 7.99 -1.01
CA TYR A 216 2.68 8.41 0.34
C TYR A 216 1.54 7.54 0.88
N PHE A 217 1.77 6.85 2.00
CA PHE A 217 0.77 6.11 2.76
C PHE A 217 0.66 6.67 4.17
N GLU A 218 -0.57 6.97 4.59
CA GLU A 218 -0.87 7.46 5.93
C GLU A 218 -2.16 6.85 6.45
N ASN A 219 -2.12 6.24 7.64
CA ASN A 219 -3.26 5.48 8.19
C ASN A 219 -3.74 4.40 7.21
N CYS A 220 -2.82 3.57 6.72
CA CYS A 220 -3.16 2.52 5.77
C CYS A 220 -2.92 1.14 6.37
N THR A 221 -3.80 0.20 6.04
CA THR A 221 -3.64 -1.21 6.42
C THR A 221 -3.34 -2.05 5.19
N PHE A 222 -2.44 -3.00 5.36
CA PHE A 222 -2.06 -4.00 4.38
C PHE A 222 -2.20 -5.37 5.04
N ALA A 223 -3.22 -6.14 4.66
CA ALA A 223 -3.49 -7.44 5.26
C ALA A 223 -3.69 -8.53 4.21
N ASN A 224 -2.97 -9.65 4.39
CA ASN A 224 -2.92 -10.78 3.47
C ASN A 224 -2.50 -10.36 2.07
N MET A 225 -1.18 -10.27 1.87
CA MET A 225 -0.63 -9.80 0.62
C MET A 225 0.68 -10.49 0.23
N GLY A 226 0.98 -10.52 -1.06
CA GLY A 226 2.27 -10.97 -1.58
C GLY A 226 3.40 -9.98 -1.28
N TYR A 227 3.23 -8.72 -1.71
CA TYR A 227 4.25 -7.65 -1.59
C TYR A 227 3.59 -6.25 -1.48
N VAL A 228 3.97 -5.40 -0.52
CA VAL A 228 3.47 -4.01 -0.43
C VAL A 228 3.93 -3.14 -1.60
N HIS A 229 5.23 -2.82 -1.66
CA HIS A 229 5.77 -1.89 -2.66
C HIS A 229 6.99 -2.50 -3.33
N MET A 230 6.79 -2.98 -4.55
CA MET A 230 7.85 -3.62 -5.31
C MET A 230 8.48 -2.65 -6.30
N GLN A 231 9.79 -2.46 -6.12
CA GLN A 231 10.67 -1.86 -7.10
C GLN A 231 11.41 -2.99 -7.82
N GLU A 232 11.38 -3.01 -9.15
CA GLU A 232 11.96 -4.07 -9.95
C GLU A 232 12.83 -3.52 -11.08
N GLY A 233 13.83 -4.30 -11.52
CA GLY A 233 14.75 -3.91 -12.58
C GLY A 233 15.57 -2.67 -12.22
N ASN A 234 15.43 -1.61 -13.02
CA ASN A 234 16.06 -0.30 -12.81
C ASN A 234 15.05 0.80 -12.45
N MET A 235 13.88 0.41 -11.94
CA MET A 235 12.79 1.33 -11.59
C MET A 235 12.78 1.58 -10.09
N TYR A 236 12.61 2.84 -9.70
CA TYR A 236 12.58 3.20 -8.28
C TYR A 236 11.75 4.46 -8.02
N THR A 237 11.38 4.69 -6.76
CA THR A 237 10.65 5.88 -6.32
C THR A 237 11.55 6.80 -5.51
N ASP A 238 11.57 8.09 -5.82
CA ASP A 238 12.43 9.08 -5.17
C ASP A 238 12.06 9.31 -3.70
N ASN A 239 10.75 9.47 -3.42
CA ASN A 239 10.26 9.82 -2.09
C ASN A 239 9.18 8.83 -1.62
N VAL A 240 9.50 8.00 -0.64
CA VAL A 240 8.57 7.00 -0.09
C VAL A 240 8.24 7.34 1.36
N TYR A 241 6.96 7.34 1.71
CA TYR A 241 6.51 7.70 3.05
C TYR A 241 5.43 6.75 3.54
N TYR A 242 5.64 6.15 4.70
CA TYR A 242 4.66 5.36 5.45
C TYR A 242 4.56 5.93 6.85
N ASN A 243 3.38 6.37 7.27
CA ASN A 243 3.13 6.79 8.64
C ASN A 243 1.83 6.19 9.16
N HIS A 244 1.84 5.69 10.39
CA HIS A 244 0.66 5.04 10.96
C HIS A 244 0.12 3.94 10.04
N CYS A 245 0.96 2.99 9.63
CA CYS A 245 0.54 1.88 8.77
C CYS A 245 0.58 0.55 9.53
N THR A 246 -0.37 -0.34 9.22
CA THR A 246 -0.40 -1.71 9.77
C THR A 246 -0.13 -2.71 8.66
N PHE A 247 0.90 -3.54 8.82
CA PHE A 247 1.28 -4.61 7.90
C PHE A 247 1.03 -5.96 8.56
N MET A 248 0.18 -6.79 7.98
CA MET A 248 -0.14 -8.11 8.50
C MET A 248 -0.13 -9.18 7.40
N ASN A 249 0.54 -10.30 7.67
CA ASN A 249 0.60 -11.46 6.77
C ASN A 249 1.08 -11.08 5.36
N VAL A 250 2.31 -10.57 5.28
CA VAL A 250 2.97 -10.29 3.99
C VAL A 250 3.86 -11.48 3.65
N VAL A 251 3.53 -12.20 2.59
CA VAL A 251 4.11 -13.51 2.29
C VAL A 251 5.61 -13.43 2.04
N GLN A 252 6.07 -12.46 1.26
CA GLN A 252 7.49 -12.31 0.94
C GLN A 252 8.01 -10.95 1.36
N PHE A 253 7.85 -9.91 0.57
CA PHE A 253 8.58 -8.68 0.81
C PHE A 253 7.65 -7.56 1.27
N THR A 254 7.98 -6.92 2.39
CA THR A 254 7.21 -5.74 2.82
C THR A 254 7.75 -4.51 2.10
N LEU A 255 8.97 -4.08 2.43
CA LEU A 255 9.68 -2.99 1.75
C LEU A 255 11.09 -3.48 1.35
N GLN A 256 11.20 -4.13 0.20
CA GLN A 256 12.45 -4.75 -0.27
C GLN A 256 12.94 -4.07 -1.57
N SER A 257 14.00 -4.59 -2.19
CA SER A 257 14.86 -3.99 -3.23
C SER A 257 15.92 -3.00 -2.74
N GLY A 258 15.68 -2.24 -1.66
CA GLY A 258 16.73 -1.43 -1.04
C GLY A 258 17.17 -0.18 -1.81
N TRP A 259 16.48 0.16 -2.91
CA TRP A 259 16.80 1.27 -3.81
C TRP A 259 16.19 2.61 -3.39
N TRP A 260 16.23 2.93 -2.11
CA TRP A 260 15.57 4.11 -1.55
C TRP A 260 16.42 5.36 -1.69
N TYR A 261 15.97 6.39 -2.41
CA TYR A 261 16.61 7.71 -2.32
C TYR A 261 16.21 8.40 -1.01
N LYS A 262 14.90 8.67 -0.85
CA LYS A 262 14.32 9.17 0.39
C LYS A 262 13.20 8.26 0.87
N MET A 263 13.30 7.79 2.10
CA MET A 263 12.25 6.97 2.71
C MET A 263 12.03 7.29 4.18
N ALA A 264 10.78 7.46 4.59
CA ALA A 264 10.38 7.47 5.98
C ALA A 264 9.33 6.40 6.24
N VAL A 265 9.58 5.57 7.25
CA VAL A 265 8.63 4.57 7.76
C VAL A 265 8.51 4.79 9.25
N THR A 266 7.36 5.30 9.68
CA THR A 266 7.16 5.72 11.05
C THR A 266 5.83 5.28 11.64
N ASN A 267 5.81 5.17 12.97
CA ASN A 267 4.59 4.92 13.75
C ASN A 267 3.81 3.68 13.27
N SER A 268 4.49 2.64 12.79
CA SER A 268 3.86 1.52 12.08
C SER A 268 4.01 0.17 12.80
N VAL A 269 3.12 -0.77 12.49
CA VAL A 269 3.08 -2.14 13.07
C VAL A 269 3.33 -3.16 11.98
N PHE A 270 4.24 -4.10 12.22
CA PHE A 270 4.59 -5.18 11.30
C PHE A 270 4.39 -6.54 11.98
N VAL A 271 3.42 -7.34 11.51
CA VAL A 271 3.14 -8.68 12.03
C VAL A 271 3.15 -9.71 10.91
N ASN A 272 3.91 -10.80 11.08
CA ASN A 272 4.08 -11.85 10.07
C ASN A 272 4.45 -11.29 8.69
N THR A 273 5.42 -10.38 8.68
CA THR A 273 5.96 -9.85 7.43
C THR A 273 7.16 -10.66 7.00
N PHE A 274 7.18 -11.08 5.74
CA PHE A 274 8.10 -12.06 5.19
C PHE A 274 7.88 -13.47 5.75
N MET A 275 6.68 -13.99 5.53
CA MET A 275 6.26 -15.29 6.08
C MET A 275 7.06 -16.50 5.57
N TYR A 276 7.72 -16.42 4.40
CA TYR A 276 8.68 -17.46 4.00
C TYR A 276 10.02 -17.41 4.72
N GLY A 277 10.27 -16.35 5.49
CA GLY A 277 11.49 -16.24 6.26
C GLY A 277 12.75 -16.12 5.42
N GLU A 278 13.88 -16.23 6.09
CA GLU A 278 15.16 -16.50 5.45
C GLU A 278 15.29 -18.00 5.19
N ILE A 279 15.87 -18.36 4.05
CA ILE A 279 16.35 -19.72 3.80
C ILE A 279 17.89 -19.64 3.80
N PRO A 280 18.59 -20.11 4.85
CA PRO A 280 20.03 -19.91 5.00
C PRO A 280 20.89 -20.37 3.80
N ALA A 281 20.48 -21.44 3.12
CA ALA A 281 21.13 -21.94 1.91
C ALA A 281 21.03 -20.99 0.70
N GLN A 282 20.09 -20.04 0.73
CA GLN A 282 19.89 -19.00 -0.29
C GLN A 282 20.58 -17.68 0.08
N THR A 283 21.18 -17.59 1.27
CA THR A 283 21.89 -16.41 1.76
C THR A 283 23.19 -16.22 0.98
N THR A 284 23.17 -15.30 0.01
CA THR A 284 24.33 -14.96 -0.80
C THR A 284 25.21 -13.93 -0.11
N ASN A 285 26.53 -14.12 -0.14
CA ASN A 285 27.53 -13.21 0.47
C ASN A 285 27.37 -13.01 2.00
N GLY A 286 26.66 -13.91 2.69
CA GLY A 286 26.43 -13.81 4.13
C GLY A 286 25.38 -12.76 4.52
N GLU A 287 24.67 -12.17 3.55
CA GLU A 287 23.64 -11.16 3.79
C GLU A 287 22.24 -11.76 3.63
N MET A 288 21.46 -11.67 4.71
CA MET A 288 20.08 -12.12 4.72
C MET A 288 19.27 -11.28 3.72
N ASN A 289 18.57 -11.94 2.80
CA ASN A 289 17.73 -11.25 1.84
C ASN A 289 16.40 -10.83 2.49
N GLY A 290 16.37 -9.75 3.28
CA GLY A 290 15.13 -9.12 3.73
C GLY A 290 15.19 -8.35 5.06
N GLY A 291 14.09 -8.41 5.80
CA GLY A 291 13.73 -7.57 6.96
C GLY A 291 12.38 -6.88 6.71
N THR A 292 11.93 -6.03 7.65
CA THR A 292 10.78 -5.13 7.37
C THR A 292 11.14 -4.12 6.30
N VAL A 293 12.39 -3.64 6.34
CA VAL A 293 13.06 -2.78 5.37
C VAL A 293 14.41 -3.40 5.00
N ARG A 294 14.77 -3.33 3.72
CA ARG A 294 16.12 -3.63 3.23
C ARG A 294 16.83 -2.36 2.80
N ILE A 295 18.13 -2.23 3.09
CA ILE A 295 19.00 -1.18 2.55
C ILE A 295 20.23 -1.87 1.94
N ASP A 296 20.48 -1.63 0.66
CA ASP A 296 21.70 -2.08 -0.03
C ASP A 296 22.55 -0.87 -0.41
N SER A 297 23.87 -1.05 -0.56
CA SER A 297 24.73 0.02 -1.09
C SER A 297 24.35 0.33 -2.54
N VAL A 298 24.39 1.61 -2.91
CA VAL A 298 24.23 2.05 -4.30
C VAL A 298 25.19 1.32 -5.25
N ALA A 299 26.39 0.95 -4.79
CA ALA A 299 27.36 0.20 -5.59
C ALA A 299 26.89 -1.24 -5.94
N ALA A 300 25.91 -1.78 -5.22
CA ALA A 300 25.31 -3.08 -5.46
C ALA A 300 24.05 -3.02 -6.35
N PHE A 301 23.59 -1.83 -6.73
CA PHE A 301 22.39 -1.70 -7.55
C PHE A 301 22.67 -2.23 -8.98
N PRO A 302 21.67 -2.83 -9.65
CA PRO A 302 21.82 -3.29 -11.03
C PRO A 302 21.79 -2.13 -12.05
N PHE A 303 21.74 -0.88 -11.59
CA PHE A 303 21.71 0.34 -12.38
C PHE A 303 22.43 1.46 -11.63
N THR A 304 22.68 2.59 -12.33
CA THR A 304 23.31 3.77 -11.73
C THR A 304 22.26 4.85 -11.46
N PRO A 305 21.85 5.08 -10.20
CA PRO A 305 21.00 6.20 -9.84
C PRO A 305 21.75 7.54 -9.88
N PRO A 306 21.05 8.69 -9.87
CA PRO A 306 21.65 10.03 -9.82
C PRO A 306 22.07 10.47 -8.41
N PHE A 307 22.25 9.53 -7.48
CA PHE A 307 22.61 9.76 -6.09
C PHE A 307 23.61 8.71 -5.58
N THR A 308 24.36 9.04 -4.53
CA THR A 308 25.28 8.16 -3.82
C THR A 308 24.70 7.69 -2.49
N ASP A 309 25.34 6.74 -1.81
CA ASP A 309 24.90 6.32 -0.46
C ASP A 309 24.89 7.50 0.53
N GLN A 310 25.79 8.49 0.38
CA GLN A 310 25.85 9.69 1.23
C GLN A 310 24.70 10.68 0.99
N ASP A 311 24.06 10.64 -0.18
CA ASP A 311 22.94 11.53 -0.53
C ASP A 311 21.60 11.02 0.00
N ARG A 312 21.51 9.72 0.29
CA ARG A 312 20.27 9.05 0.67
C ARG A 312 19.80 9.48 2.06
N ARG A 313 18.48 9.49 2.24
CA ARG A 313 17.81 9.85 3.49
C ARG A 313 16.84 8.75 3.87
N ILE A 314 17.09 8.06 4.97
CA ILE A 314 16.26 6.93 5.38
C ILE A 314 15.93 7.06 6.85
N LEU A 315 14.66 7.04 7.20
CA LEU A 315 14.19 7.08 8.57
C LEU A 315 13.28 5.89 8.84
N PHE A 316 13.65 5.06 9.81
CA PHE A 316 12.86 3.94 10.28
C PHE A 316 12.66 4.08 11.80
N ALA A 317 11.57 4.75 12.22
CA ALA A 317 11.42 5.13 13.62
C ALA A 317 10.02 4.88 14.20
N ASN A 318 9.95 4.54 15.49
CA ASN A 318 8.68 4.26 16.18
C ASN A 318 7.92 3.13 15.47
N ASN A 319 8.56 1.98 15.27
CA ASN A 319 7.94 0.85 14.57
C ASN A 319 7.96 -0.40 15.46
N ASN A 320 6.94 -1.23 15.32
CA ASN A 320 6.85 -2.53 15.97
C ASN A 320 7.05 -3.67 14.98
N TYR A 321 7.69 -4.74 15.42
CA TYR A 321 7.80 -6.00 14.69
C TYR A 321 7.41 -7.17 15.59
N TYR A 322 6.68 -8.12 15.03
CA TYR A 322 6.33 -9.37 15.70
C TYR A 322 6.09 -10.51 14.71
N ILE A 323 6.55 -11.70 15.05
CA ILE A 323 6.23 -12.94 14.34
C ILE A 323 5.38 -13.79 15.27
N GLU A 324 4.20 -14.21 14.80
CA GLU A 324 3.33 -15.05 15.58
C GLU A 324 3.90 -16.47 15.70
N SER A 325 3.75 -17.07 16.89
CA SER A 325 4.26 -18.41 17.17
C SER A 325 3.78 -19.49 16.19
N TRP A 326 2.59 -19.36 15.62
CA TRP A 326 2.09 -20.34 14.64
C TRP A 326 2.95 -20.34 13.36
N LEU A 327 3.50 -19.18 12.97
CA LEU A 327 4.33 -19.05 11.78
C LEU A 327 5.71 -19.67 12.02
N GLU A 328 6.30 -19.42 13.19
CA GLU A 328 7.56 -20.08 13.60
C GLU A 328 7.39 -21.60 13.66
N ASN A 329 6.28 -22.05 14.26
CA ASN A 329 5.92 -23.47 14.31
C ASN A 329 5.73 -24.03 12.89
N TRP A 330 5.10 -23.31 11.97
CA TRP A 330 4.98 -23.75 10.58
C TRP A 330 6.36 -23.88 9.91
N MET A 331 7.24 -22.89 10.04
CA MET A 331 8.59 -22.91 9.47
C MET A 331 9.38 -24.13 9.95
N HIS A 332 9.29 -24.43 11.24
CA HIS A 332 9.93 -25.59 11.87
C HIS A 332 9.23 -26.91 11.46
N ASP A 333 7.93 -27.05 11.73
CA ASP A 333 7.21 -28.33 11.79
C ASP A 333 6.47 -28.75 10.52
N ASN A 334 6.42 -27.92 9.47
CA ASN A 334 5.74 -28.34 8.24
C ASN A 334 6.40 -29.63 7.65
N PRO A 335 5.63 -30.48 6.93
CA PRO A 335 6.13 -31.77 6.45
C PRO A 335 7.42 -31.68 5.62
N TYR A 336 7.57 -30.62 4.82
CA TYR A 336 8.73 -30.45 3.98
C TYR A 336 9.97 -30.01 4.80
N SER A 337 9.82 -29.10 5.77
CA SER A 337 10.88 -28.78 6.73
C SER A 337 11.32 -30.00 7.55
N VAL A 338 10.39 -30.84 8.02
CA VAL A 338 10.72 -32.10 8.71
C VAL A 338 11.49 -33.04 7.78
N PHE A 339 11.08 -33.15 6.51
CA PHE A 339 11.80 -33.93 5.51
C PHE A 339 13.22 -33.41 5.29
N LEU A 340 13.43 -32.11 5.08
CA LEU A 340 14.74 -31.50 4.88
C LEU A 340 15.71 -31.77 6.05
N ARG A 341 15.23 -31.65 7.28
CA ARG A 341 16.03 -31.96 8.48
C ARG A 341 16.37 -33.45 8.60
N SER A 342 15.45 -34.33 8.21
CA SER A 342 15.74 -35.77 8.11
C SER A 342 16.87 -36.08 7.11
N GLN A 343 17.03 -35.24 6.10
CA GLN A 343 18.10 -35.30 5.10
C GLN A 343 19.36 -34.51 5.49
N ARG A 344 19.40 -33.91 6.69
CA ARG A 344 20.48 -33.02 7.18
C ARG A 344 20.69 -31.78 6.30
N ARG A 345 19.60 -31.22 5.80
CA ARG A 345 19.53 -29.97 5.01
C ARG A 345 18.86 -28.88 5.84
N ASP A 346 19.32 -28.71 7.09
CA ASP A 346 18.75 -27.75 8.04
C ASP A 346 18.89 -26.30 7.54
N ASP A 347 19.92 -26.02 6.74
CA ASP A 347 20.15 -24.74 6.08
C ASP A 347 19.14 -24.44 4.95
N GLU A 348 18.37 -25.41 4.50
CA GLU A 348 17.29 -25.20 3.54
C GLU A 348 15.92 -24.99 4.19
N VAL A 349 15.84 -25.01 5.52
CA VAL A 349 14.61 -24.77 6.26
C VAL A 349 14.39 -23.26 6.46
N PRO A 350 13.18 -22.73 6.20
CA PRO A 350 12.83 -21.36 6.54
C PRO A 350 13.07 -21.03 8.01
N ILE A 351 13.60 -19.85 8.29
CA ILE A 351 13.70 -19.28 9.65
C ILE A 351 13.09 -17.88 9.70
N PRO A 352 12.58 -17.43 10.85
CA PRO A 352 12.00 -16.09 10.96
C PRO A 352 12.98 -15.01 10.54
N MET A 353 12.50 -14.01 9.80
CA MET A 353 13.30 -12.82 9.52
C MET A 353 13.49 -12.00 10.80
N PRO A 354 14.63 -11.31 10.97
CA PRO A 354 14.71 -10.24 11.96
C PRO A 354 13.93 -9.00 11.48
N MET A 355 13.63 -8.07 12.40
CA MET A 355 13.10 -6.75 12.04
C MET A 355 14.03 -6.04 11.05
N LEU A 356 15.33 -6.01 11.36
CA LEU A 356 16.41 -5.45 10.54
C LEU A 356 17.46 -6.53 10.30
N SER A 357 17.84 -6.77 9.04
CA SER A 357 18.96 -7.64 8.71
C SER A 357 20.31 -7.02 9.13
N PRO A 358 21.35 -7.82 9.37
CA PRO A 358 22.69 -7.30 9.72
C PRO A 358 23.23 -6.25 8.74
N GLY A 359 23.09 -6.48 7.42
CA GLY A 359 23.48 -5.51 6.41
C GLY A 359 22.69 -4.20 6.48
N THR A 360 21.39 -4.26 6.74
CA THR A 360 20.55 -3.06 6.93
C THR A 360 20.94 -2.31 8.20
N GLN A 361 21.18 -3.04 9.29
CA GLN A 361 21.61 -2.47 10.57
C GLN A 361 22.95 -1.73 10.43
N ALA A 362 23.89 -2.27 9.66
CA ALA A 362 25.19 -1.64 9.40
C ALA A 362 25.07 -0.25 8.74
N PHE A 363 24.04 0.01 7.93
CA PHE A 363 23.79 1.34 7.39
C PHE A 363 23.33 2.33 8.46
N PHE A 364 22.45 1.91 9.37
CA PHE A 364 21.94 2.76 10.45
C PHE A 364 22.99 3.05 11.52
N ASP A 365 23.90 2.11 11.81
CA ASP A 365 24.94 2.28 12.82
C ASP A 365 26.16 3.06 12.30
N SER A 366 26.26 3.24 10.99
CA SER A 366 27.41 3.89 10.36
C SER A 366 27.38 5.41 10.51
N GLN A 367 28.52 5.97 10.92
CA GLN A 367 28.75 7.43 10.92
C GLN A 367 28.92 8.00 9.50
N ASP A 368 29.18 7.15 8.49
CA ASP A 368 29.37 7.57 7.11
C ASP A 368 28.05 7.92 6.41
N PHE A 369 26.91 7.52 7.00
CA PHE A 369 25.55 7.73 6.45
C PHE A 369 24.68 8.52 7.44
N PRO A 370 25.00 9.79 7.74
CA PRO A 370 24.38 10.56 8.82
C PRO A 370 22.87 10.83 8.66
N PHE A 371 22.31 10.57 7.48
CA PHE A 371 20.89 10.75 7.17
C PHE A 371 20.10 9.44 7.14
N MET A 372 20.74 8.31 7.46
CA MET A 372 20.08 7.02 7.64
C MET A 372 19.94 6.76 9.15
N ASN A 373 18.71 6.71 9.66
CA ASN A 373 18.44 6.65 11.08
C ASN A 373 17.38 5.58 11.40
N ALA A 374 17.65 4.79 12.44
CA ALA A 374 16.68 3.93 13.09
C ALA A 374 16.53 4.33 14.57
N ALA A 375 15.29 4.34 15.09
CA ALA A 375 15.04 4.76 16.47
C ALA A 375 13.71 4.24 17.02
N ASN A 376 13.61 4.04 18.34
CA ASN A 376 12.37 3.63 19.01
C ASN A 376 11.74 2.38 18.38
N LEU A 377 12.53 1.32 18.23
CA LEU A 377 12.07 0.05 17.65
C LEU A 377 11.56 -0.87 18.75
N TYR A 378 10.39 -1.45 18.52
CA TYR A 378 9.71 -2.39 19.41
C TYR A 378 9.72 -3.76 18.76
N ASP A 379 10.88 -4.41 18.85
CA ASP A 379 11.12 -5.75 18.32
C ASP A 379 10.57 -6.81 19.28
N ASP A 380 9.94 -7.85 18.72
CA ASP A 380 9.29 -8.95 19.45
C ASP A 380 8.21 -8.51 20.47
N VAL A 381 7.43 -7.48 20.13
CA VAL A 381 6.30 -7.03 20.96
C VAL A 381 4.98 -7.40 20.29
N ASP A 382 4.29 -8.40 20.81
CA ASP A 382 2.96 -8.81 20.35
C ASP A 382 1.95 -7.66 20.54
N PRO A 383 1.27 -7.19 19.46
CA PRO A 383 0.17 -6.24 19.61
C PRO A 383 -0.99 -6.83 20.42
N VAL A 384 -1.25 -8.13 20.31
CA VAL A 384 -2.43 -8.81 20.83
C VAL A 384 -3.69 -8.20 20.19
N PHE A 385 -3.81 -8.38 18.87
CA PHE A 385 -4.93 -7.90 18.06
C PHE A 385 -6.27 -8.47 18.53
N SER A 386 -7.33 -7.68 18.41
CA SER A 386 -8.69 -8.06 18.79
C SER A 386 -9.26 -9.15 17.87
N VAL A 387 -9.22 -8.95 16.56
CA VAL A 387 -9.63 -9.90 15.53
C VAL A 387 -8.74 -9.74 14.29
N SER A 388 -7.72 -10.58 14.16
CA SER A 388 -6.85 -10.56 12.97
C SER A 388 -7.55 -11.10 11.72
N PRO A 389 -7.34 -10.49 10.53
CA PRO A 389 -7.82 -11.02 9.25
C PRO A 389 -6.98 -12.22 8.81
N THR A 390 -6.87 -13.27 9.63
CA THR A 390 -6.04 -14.45 9.36
C THR A 390 -6.92 -15.69 9.30
N ASN A 391 -6.99 -16.34 8.14
CA ASN A 391 -7.46 -17.72 8.05
C ASN A 391 -6.25 -18.66 8.17
N GLN A 392 -5.83 -18.93 9.41
CA GLN A 392 -4.54 -19.56 9.69
C GLN A 392 -4.36 -20.90 8.94
N ASP A 393 -5.39 -21.76 8.93
CA ASP A 393 -5.33 -23.06 8.27
C ASP A 393 -5.10 -22.92 6.76
N SER A 394 -5.86 -22.01 6.13
CA SER A 394 -5.77 -21.76 4.69
C SER A 394 -4.46 -21.08 4.31
N LEU A 395 -3.97 -20.15 5.14
CA LEU A 395 -2.68 -19.50 4.93
C LEU A 395 -1.52 -20.49 5.08
N MET A 396 -1.51 -21.33 6.12
CA MET A 396 -0.51 -22.40 6.27
C MET A 396 -0.56 -23.40 5.12
N ALA A 397 -1.76 -23.73 4.61
CA ALA A 397 -1.92 -24.60 3.46
C ALA A 397 -1.33 -23.98 2.18
N PHE A 398 -1.59 -22.69 1.93
CA PHE A 398 -0.96 -21.96 0.82
C PHE A 398 0.57 -21.94 0.95
N MET A 399 1.09 -21.59 2.13
CA MET A 399 2.53 -21.55 2.35
C MET A 399 3.18 -22.92 2.15
N HIS A 400 2.54 -24.00 2.63
CA HIS A 400 3.03 -25.36 2.42
C HIS A 400 2.97 -25.79 0.95
N CYS A 401 1.83 -25.58 0.28
CA CYS A 401 1.65 -25.83 -1.16
C CYS A 401 2.80 -25.21 -1.95
N LYS A 402 3.04 -23.92 -1.70
CA LYS A 402 4.05 -23.18 -2.43
C LYS A 402 5.46 -23.57 -2.02
N TRP A 403 5.72 -23.92 -0.77
CA TRP A 403 7.05 -24.36 -0.33
C TRP A 403 7.45 -25.74 -0.88
N ASP A 404 6.52 -26.69 -0.97
CA ASP A 404 6.79 -28.09 -1.30
C ASP A 404 6.58 -28.42 -2.79
N ASP A 405 5.32 -28.44 -3.26
CA ASP A 405 4.94 -29.01 -4.57
C ASP A 405 4.44 -27.97 -5.58
N ASN A 406 4.43 -26.69 -5.18
CA ASN A 406 3.95 -25.54 -5.92
C ASN A 406 2.43 -25.54 -6.21
N CYS A 407 1.59 -26.27 -5.45
CA CYS A 407 0.13 -26.30 -5.65
C CYS A 407 -0.56 -24.95 -5.45
N ASP A 408 -1.73 -24.76 -6.08
CA ASP A 408 -2.52 -23.55 -5.95
C ASP A 408 -3.48 -23.64 -4.75
N HIS A 409 -3.55 -22.56 -3.97
CA HIS A 409 -4.42 -22.49 -2.81
C HIS A 409 -4.89 -21.06 -2.60
N ASN A 410 -6.20 -20.86 -2.45
CA ASN A 410 -6.74 -19.57 -2.05
C ASN A 410 -6.63 -19.42 -0.55
N TRP A 411 -6.04 -18.31 -0.12
CA TRP A 411 -5.76 -18.00 1.28
C TRP A 411 -6.32 -16.65 1.73
N ALA A 412 -7.25 -16.08 0.96
CA ALA A 412 -7.97 -14.87 1.36
C ALA A 412 -8.74 -15.08 2.68
N TYR A 413 -8.74 -14.05 3.52
CA TYR A 413 -9.58 -13.98 4.70
C TYR A 413 -10.99 -13.52 4.35
N ALA A 414 -12.00 -14.31 4.75
CA ALA A 414 -13.41 -14.01 4.54
C ALA A 414 -13.73 -13.40 3.14
N PRO A 415 -13.36 -14.07 2.02
CA PRO A 415 -13.60 -13.55 0.68
C PRO A 415 -15.10 -13.36 0.37
N ASP A 416 -15.95 -14.13 1.05
CA ASP A 416 -17.40 -14.03 0.98
C ASP A 416 -17.93 -12.68 1.52
N GLU A 417 -17.24 -12.03 2.45
CA GLU A 417 -17.63 -10.70 2.93
C GLU A 417 -17.51 -9.66 1.82
N GLY A 418 -16.46 -9.75 1.00
CA GLY A 418 -16.32 -8.90 -0.19
C GLY A 418 -17.35 -9.22 -1.26
N TRP A 419 -17.73 -10.48 -1.38
CA TRP A 419 -18.77 -10.93 -2.30
C TRP A 419 -20.17 -10.44 -1.92
N PHE A 420 -20.53 -10.51 -0.64
CA PHE A 420 -21.82 -10.05 -0.12
C PHE A 420 -21.80 -8.57 0.30
N GLN A 421 -20.67 -7.88 0.12
CA GLN A 421 -20.41 -6.52 0.59
C GLN A 421 -20.78 -6.35 2.07
N THR A 422 -20.41 -7.33 2.90
CA THR A 422 -20.73 -7.33 4.34
C THR A 422 -20.04 -6.15 5.02
N TRP A 423 -20.82 -5.36 5.78
CA TRP A 423 -20.29 -4.19 6.49
C TRP A 423 -20.91 -4.03 7.90
N PRO A 424 -20.12 -3.68 8.93
CA PRO A 424 -18.66 -3.50 8.90
C PRO A 424 -17.92 -4.81 8.59
N LEU A 425 -16.66 -4.68 8.14
CA LEU A 425 -15.76 -5.83 7.99
C LEU A 425 -15.59 -6.56 9.34
N SER A 426 -15.36 -7.87 9.32
CA SER A 426 -15.30 -8.66 10.56
C SER A 426 -13.97 -8.55 11.30
N GLU A 427 -12.90 -8.19 10.61
CA GLU A 427 -11.60 -7.95 11.22
C GLU A 427 -11.54 -6.65 12.05
N ASP A 428 -10.72 -6.68 13.09
CA ASP A 428 -10.44 -5.57 14.00
C ASP A 428 -8.98 -5.66 14.47
N LEU A 429 -8.12 -4.86 13.84
CA LEU A 429 -6.70 -4.76 14.19
C LEU A 429 -6.43 -3.73 15.28
N SER A 430 -7.45 -3.31 16.04
CA SER A 430 -7.22 -2.73 17.36
C SER A 430 -6.58 -3.77 18.26
N TYR A 431 -5.90 -3.35 19.33
CA TYR A 431 -5.06 -4.27 20.08
C TYR A 431 -4.90 -3.88 21.55
N SER A 432 -4.52 -4.85 22.39
CA SER A 432 -4.49 -4.67 23.84
C SER A 432 -3.10 -4.39 24.43
N SER A 433 -2.02 -4.49 23.64
CA SER A 433 -0.66 -4.14 24.08
C SER A 433 -0.55 -2.68 24.51
N THR A 434 -0.45 -2.46 25.82
CA THR A 434 -0.35 -1.11 26.40
C THR A 434 0.92 -0.38 25.99
N THR A 435 2.01 -1.11 25.71
CA THR A 435 3.26 -0.55 25.21
C THR A 435 3.03 0.10 23.84
N LEU A 436 2.41 -0.63 22.93
CA LEU A 436 2.20 -0.16 21.56
C LEU A 436 1.10 0.91 21.47
N GLN A 437 0.19 1.00 22.45
CA GLN A 437 -0.88 2.01 22.47
C GLN A 437 -0.40 3.46 22.70
N THR A 438 0.86 3.64 23.11
CA THR A 438 1.46 4.97 23.35
C THR A 438 2.82 5.15 22.67
N ALA A 439 3.21 4.19 21.83
CA ALA A 439 4.56 4.11 21.27
C ALA A 439 4.79 5.03 20.05
N ALA A 440 3.72 5.52 19.41
CA ALA A 440 3.83 6.48 18.32
C ALA A 440 4.26 7.87 18.81
N MET A 441 4.71 8.70 17.89
CA MET A 441 4.94 10.12 18.15
C MET A 441 3.68 10.77 18.74
N GLY A 442 3.84 11.63 19.75
CA GLY A 442 2.72 12.26 20.44
C GLY A 442 1.94 11.35 21.40
N GLY A 443 2.38 10.11 21.63
CA GLY A 443 1.75 9.19 22.59
C GLY A 443 0.51 8.49 22.04
N PHE A 444 0.43 8.32 20.72
CA PHE A 444 -0.65 7.60 20.05
C PHE A 444 -0.34 6.09 19.91
N PRO A 445 -1.35 5.26 19.59
CA PRO A 445 -1.12 3.89 19.16
C PRO A 445 -0.28 3.83 17.87
N LEU A 446 0.59 2.83 17.76
CA LEU A 446 1.22 2.49 16.48
C LEU A 446 0.21 1.90 15.50
N GLY A 447 0.52 1.98 14.22
CA GLY A 447 -0.30 1.43 13.15
C GLY A 447 -1.43 2.37 12.73
N ASP A 448 -2.33 1.83 11.93
CA ASP A 448 -3.45 2.54 11.34
C ASP A 448 -4.46 3.00 12.39
N LEU A 449 -4.53 4.31 12.61
CA LEU A 449 -5.45 4.90 13.57
C LEU A 449 -6.85 5.05 13.00
N TYR A 450 -6.99 5.22 11.68
CA TYR A 450 -8.27 5.53 11.05
C TYR A 450 -9.26 4.38 11.20
N HIS A 451 -8.84 3.16 10.86
CA HIS A 451 -9.71 1.99 10.91
C HIS A 451 -9.84 1.42 12.33
N TRP A 452 -8.74 1.40 13.09
CA TRP A 452 -8.66 0.59 14.32
C TRP A 452 -8.72 1.41 15.60
N TRP A 453 -8.51 2.73 15.52
CA TRP A 453 -8.54 3.63 16.66
C TRP A 453 -9.29 4.93 16.36
N PRO A 454 -10.54 4.88 15.89
CA PRO A 454 -11.24 6.05 15.35
C PRO A 454 -11.33 7.23 16.34
N SER A 455 -11.44 6.96 17.64
CA SER A 455 -11.40 8.01 18.67
C SER A 455 -10.03 8.69 18.78
N ARG A 456 -8.93 7.93 18.58
CA ARG A 456 -7.56 8.44 18.59
C ARG A 456 -7.18 9.11 17.27
N TYR A 457 -7.75 8.66 16.15
CA TYR A 457 -7.53 9.27 14.85
C TYR A 457 -7.96 10.75 14.84
N ALA A 458 -9.10 11.07 15.45
CA ALA A 458 -9.57 12.45 15.55
C ALA A 458 -8.59 13.35 16.32
N ASP A 459 -8.07 12.85 17.44
CA ASP A 459 -7.07 13.54 18.26
C ASP A 459 -5.73 13.69 17.51
N TRP A 460 -5.25 12.63 16.87
CA TRP A 460 -4.02 12.63 16.08
C TRP A 460 -4.12 13.56 14.86
N SER A 461 -5.26 13.58 14.18
CA SER A 461 -5.48 14.43 13.00
C SER A 461 -5.28 15.92 13.30
N ALA A 462 -5.54 16.35 14.55
CA ALA A 462 -5.29 17.71 14.99
C ALA A 462 -3.78 18.07 15.05
N GLN A 463 -2.89 17.09 15.16
CA GLN A 463 -1.43 17.28 15.20
C GLN A 463 -0.66 16.65 14.03
N ALA A 464 -1.33 15.94 13.11
CA ALA A 464 -0.70 15.20 12.01
C ALA A 464 0.30 16.06 11.18
N SER A 465 -0.04 17.32 10.91
CA SER A 465 0.86 18.25 10.20
C SER A 465 2.16 18.55 10.97
N ALA A 466 2.09 18.64 12.30
CA ALA A 466 3.26 18.86 13.15
C ALA A 466 4.14 17.61 13.20
N GLU A 467 3.52 16.43 13.32
CA GLU A 467 4.21 15.15 13.26
C GLU A 467 4.92 14.95 11.92
N LYS A 468 4.23 15.19 10.80
CA LYS A 468 4.82 15.16 9.46
C LYS A 468 6.01 16.12 9.35
N THR A 469 5.89 17.33 9.89
CA THR A 469 6.99 18.31 9.89
C THR A 469 8.20 17.78 10.67
N ARG A 470 7.99 17.15 11.83
CA ARG A 470 9.04 16.49 12.61
C ARG A 470 9.70 15.37 11.80
N ILE A 471 8.93 14.47 11.21
CA ILE A 471 9.42 13.33 10.42
C ILE A 471 10.27 13.83 9.25
N MET A 472 9.77 14.79 8.48
CA MET A 472 10.51 15.35 7.33
C MET A 472 11.76 16.11 7.77
N THR A 473 11.71 16.83 8.89
CA THR A 473 12.90 17.50 9.43
C THR A 473 13.95 16.48 9.87
N TRP A 474 13.55 15.39 10.53
CA TRP A 474 14.45 14.32 10.93
C TRP A 474 15.07 13.64 9.71
N LEU A 475 14.26 13.29 8.72
CA LEU A 475 14.73 12.71 7.46
C LEU A 475 15.78 13.59 6.76
N GLU A 476 15.51 14.90 6.66
CA GLU A 476 16.39 15.85 5.95
C GLU A 476 17.65 16.25 6.71
N THR A 477 17.61 16.20 8.05
CA THR A 477 18.74 16.65 8.88
C THR A 477 19.52 15.52 9.52
N GLY A 478 18.98 14.29 9.49
CA GLY A 478 19.50 13.15 10.23
C GLY A 478 19.28 13.22 11.74
N ASN A 479 18.56 14.24 12.24
CA ASN A 479 18.41 14.48 13.67
C ASN A 479 16.94 14.72 14.04
N ASP A 480 16.44 14.05 15.09
CA ASP A 480 15.11 14.33 15.62
C ASP A 480 15.07 15.75 16.20
N PRO A 481 14.23 16.67 15.67
CA PRO A 481 14.20 18.06 16.14
C PRO A 481 13.69 18.21 17.59
N LEU A 482 13.12 17.16 18.19
CA LEU A 482 12.70 17.15 19.59
C LEU A 482 13.67 16.39 20.52
N GLY A 483 14.77 15.84 19.98
CA GLY A 483 15.72 14.99 20.68
C GLY A 483 15.25 13.53 20.80
N ILE A 484 16.21 12.60 20.87
CA ILE A 484 15.95 11.18 21.04
C ILE A 484 15.57 10.96 22.51
N SER A 485 14.33 10.56 22.79
CA SER A 485 13.97 9.99 24.09
C SER A 485 14.40 8.53 24.14
N GLU A 486 15.34 8.17 25.01
CA GLU A 486 15.60 6.75 25.31
C GLU A 486 14.30 6.11 25.82
N VAL A 487 13.77 5.11 25.09
CA VAL A 487 12.58 4.37 25.50
C VAL A 487 13.01 3.22 26.40
N PRO A 488 12.46 3.09 27.63
CA PRO A 488 12.71 1.93 28.47
C PRO A 488 12.23 0.65 27.76
N GLY A 489 13.16 -0.24 27.40
CA GLY A 489 12.87 -1.51 26.74
C GLY A 489 13.05 -1.53 25.22
N GLY A 490 13.43 -0.41 24.58
CA GLY A 490 13.90 -0.42 23.19
C GLY A 490 15.28 -1.05 23.12
N ASN A 491 15.34 -2.37 22.97
CA ASN A 491 16.58 -3.04 22.62
C ASN A 491 16.86 -2.75 21.15
N ILE A 492 17.84 -1.91 20.85
CA ILE A 492 18.58 -2.07 19.59
C ILE A 492 19.50 -3.26 19.89
N PRO A 493 19.32 -4.44 19.26
CA PRO A 493 20.27 -5.53 19.43
C PRO A 493 21.66 -5.02 19.04
N ALA A 494 22.63 -5.21 19.93
CA ALA A 494 24.01 -4.79 19.71
C ALA A 494 24.72 -5.63 18.65
#